data_AF-A0A0N4ZJ25-F1
#
_entry.id   AF-A0A0N4ZJ25-F1
#
_cell.length_a   1.000
_cell.length_b   1.000
_cell.length_c   1.000
_cell.angle_alpha   90.00
_cell.angle_beta   90.00
_cell.angle_gamma   90.00
#
_symmetry.space_group_name_H-M   'P 1'
#
loop_
_entity.id
_entity.type
_entity.pdbx_description
1 polymer ?
#
loop_
_entity_poly.entity_id
_entity_poly.type
_entity_poly.pdbx_seq_one_letter_code
_entity_poly.pdbx_strand_id
1 'polypeptide(L)'
;MKYLLKNDECYKIKVYIYFILLFVLIFLGTIIFYNIEKDKEKKVYEKYGDKCMKEKLNVHKNIKKELMKEKERLFTGDKSKKYFKDALVNLFEEIDTCHRVNEDVKINDVDSYQVVSYLLSISSTIGNKSINHVTNYGCIFFIVFSLISIPIFVSMIVEIYENLINYQKKIQLNKRKEIIKYRFSVSITILILLTLTLLLIKYLETTIENKKFSPIDVIKNTYEIFSKIGYGYIIPERNLKFIFIEVPVLFLGIIFYSLYVDTMVQLIRHDFPKCLYKRIGRRRNVIKYLIKSDVKEDFGIMKDYREMK
;
A
#
# COMPACT_ATOMS: atom_id res chain seq x y z
N MET A 1 -8.10 16.07 -41.45
CA MET A 1 -7.77 14.63 -41.32
C MET A 1 -6.27 14.35 -41.06
N LYS A 2 -5.33 14.88 -41.86
CA LYS A 2 -3.86 14.69 -41.63
C LYS A 2 -3.32 15.15 -40.27
N TYR A 3 -3.99 16.10 -39.61
CA TYR A 3 -3.60 16.59 -38.26
C TYR A 3 -4.00 15.64 -37.12
N LEU A 4 -5.09 14.87 -37.27
CA LEU A 4 -5.56 13.93 -36.25
C LEU A 4 -4.62 12.70 -36.16
N LEU A 5 -4.26 12.14 -37.32
CA LEU A 5 -3.33 11.01 -37.41
C LEU A 5 -1.94 11.30 -36.80
N LYS A 6 -1.47 12.54 -36.87
CA LYS A 6 -0.16 12.94 -36.33
C LYS A 6 -0.13 13.07 -34.79
N ASN A 7 -1.29 13.28 -34.16
CA ASN A 7 -1.39 13.35 -32.70
C ASN A 7 -1.40 11.95 -32.05
N ASP A 8 -1.97 10.95 -32.73
CA ASP A 8 -2.04 9.57 -32.21
C ASP A 8 -0.66 8.91 -32.13
N GLU A 9 0.21 9.10 -33.12
CA GLU A 9 1.58 8.56 -33.10
C GLU A 9 2.41 9.16 -31.97
N CYS A 10 2.22 10.46 -31.70
CA CYS A 10 2.90 11.16 -30.62
C CYS A 10 2.50 10.62 -29.23
N TYR A 11 1.20 10.36 -29.03
CA TYR A 11 0.69 9.77 -27.80
C TYR A 11 1.26 8.36 -27.58
N LYS A 12 1.26 7.52 -28.62
CA LYS A 12 1.85 6.17 -28.56
C LYS A 12 3.31 6.21 -28.11
N ILE A 13 4.13 7.10 -28.69
CA ILE A 13 5.54 7.25 -28.31
C ILE A 13 5.69 7.65 -26.84
N LYS A 14 4.87 8.58 -26.33
CA LYS A 14 4.91 8.98 -24.91
C LYS A 14 4.60 7.81 -23.98
N VAL A 15 3.58 7.02 -24.30
CA VAL A 15 3.22 5.82 -23.54
C VAL A 15 4.38 4.83 -23.51
N TYR A 16 5.02 4.56 -24.65
CA TYR A 16 6.21 3.69 -24.69
C TYR A 16 7.37 4.22 -23.84
N ILE A 17 7.63 5.52 -23.85
CA ILE A 17 8.69 6.13 -23.02
C ILE A 17 8.38 5.95 -21.54
N TYR A 18 7.15 6.25 -21.09
CA TYR A 18 6.76 6.05 -19.70
C TYR A 18 6.84 4.58 -19.29
N PHE A 19 6.44 3.67 -20.18
CA PHE A 19 6.54 2.24 -19.96
C PHE A 19 7.99 1.79 -19.78
N ILE A 20 8.90 2.19 -20.68
CA ILE A 20 10.33 1.86 -20.57
C ILE A 20 10.92 2.44 -19.27
N LEU A 21 10.62 3.70 -18.94
CA LEU A 21 11.07 4.33 -17.69
C LEU A 21 10.57 3.57 -16.45
N LEU A 22 9.32 3.12 -16.45
CA LEU A 22 8.76 2.31 -15.38
C LEU A 22 9.51 0.99 -15.22
N PHE A 23 9.81 0.27 -16.31
CA PHE A 23 10.60 -0.96 -16.28
C PHE A 23 11.99 -0.74 -15.71
N VAL A 24 12.67 0.34 -16.12
CA VAL A 24 13.99 0.70 -15.59
C VAL A 24 13.92 1.00 -14.09
N LEU A 25 12.90 1.75 -13.63
CA LEU A 25 12.70 2.04 -12.21
C LEU A 25 12.43 0.78 -11.39
N ILE A 26 11.58 -0.13 -11.88
CA ILE A 26 11.32 -1.41 -11.23
C ILE A 26 12.61 -2.23 -11.13
N PHE A 27 13.36 -2.37 -12.22
CA PHE A 27 14.59 -3.13 -12.25
C PHE A 27 15.65 -2.58 -11.27
N LEU A 28 15.86 -1.27 -11.27
CA LEU A 28 16.76 -0.61 -10.31
C LEU A 28 16.28 -0.80 -8.87
N GLY A 29 14.97 -0.65 -8.64
CA GLY A 29 14.33 -0.90 -7.34
C GLY A 29 14.59 -2.31 -6.85
N THR A 30 14.43 -3.33 -7.70
CA THR A 30 14.71 -4.74 -7.38
C THR A 30 16.18 -4.95 -6.99
N ILE A 31 17.14 -4.41 -7.75
CA ILE A 31 18.56 -4.56 -7.44
C ILE A 31 18.90 -3.93 -6.08
N ILE A 32 18.42 -2.71 -5.84
CA ILE A 32 18.68 -1.98 -4.60
C ILE A 32 18.05 -2.72 -3.42
N PHE A 33 16.76 -3.05 -3.52
CA PHE A 33 16.03 -3.73 -2.44
C PHE A 33 16.61 -5.10 -2.11
N TYR A 34 16.93 -5.91 -3.13
CA TYR A 34 17.56 -7.21 -2.94
C TYR A 34 18.88 -7.09 -2.19
N ASN A 35 19.73 -6.13 -2.55
CA ASN A 35 21.01 -5.96 -1.87
C ASN A 35 20.89 -5.47 -0.43
N ILE A 36 19.84 -4.71 -0.10
CA ILE A 36 19.61 -4.19 1.26
C ILE A 36 19.00 -5.27 2.17
N GLU A 37 18.03 -6.05 1.68
CA GLU A 37 17.22 -6.94 2.52
C GLU A 37 17.66 -8.40 2.53
N LYS A 38 18.36 -8.91 1.49
CA LYS A 38 18.68 -10.35 1.35
C LYS A 38 19.33 -10.98 2.59
N ASP A 39 20.25 -10.26 3.23
CA ASP A 39 21.03 -10.81 4.36
C ASP A 39 20.18 -10.85 5.64
N LYS A 40 19.26 -9.89 5.81
CA LYS A 40 18.34 -9.87 6.95
C LYS A 40 17.24 -10.90 6.77
N GLU A 41 16.64 -10.98 5.58
CA GLU A 41 15.62 -11.99 5.26
C GLU A 41 16.18 -13.40 5.43
N LYS A 42 17.41 -13.67 4.97
CA LYS A 42 18.04 -14.98 5.16
C LYS A 42 18.16 -15.35 6.65
N LYS A 43 18.60 -14.42 7.50
CA LYS A 43 18.69 -14.64 8.95
C LYS A 43 17.32 -14.86 9.60
N VAL A 44 16.31 -14.13 9.16
CA VAL A 44 14.93 -14.31 9.63
C VAL A 44 14.40 -15.67 9.19
N TYR A 45 14.62 -16.06 7.94
CA TYR A 45 14.23 -17.36 7.40
C TYR A 45 14.91 -18.52 8.13
N GLU A 46 16.22 -18.43 8.39
CA GLU A 46 16.97 -19.40 9.19
C GLU A 46 16.39 -19.50 10.61
N LYS A 47 16.15 -18.36 11.27
CA LYS A 47 15.51 -18.32 12.59
C LYS A 47 14.11 -18.95 12.60
N TYR A 48 13.32 -18.72 11.55
CA TYR A 48 11.98 -19.29 11.39
C TYR A 48 12.02 -20.79 11.07
N GLY A 49 12.93 -21.23 10.22
CA GLY A 49 13.16 -22.65 9.94
C GLY A 49 13.58 -23.42 11.18
N ASP A 50 14.30 -22.75 12.08
CA ASP A 50 14.77 -23.32 13.34
C ASP A 50 13.72 -23.32 14.46
N LYS A 51 12.66 -22.49 14.37
CA LYS A 51 11.62 -22.34 15.43
C LYS A 51 10.95 -23.66 15.82
N CYS A 52 10.62 -24.51 14.84
CA CYS A 52 9.98 -25.83 15.06
C CYS A 52 10.93 -26.99 14.71
N MET A 53 12.24 -26.75 14.68
CA MET A 53 13.21 -27.78 14.28
C MET A 53 13.28 -28.93 15.28
N LYS A 54 13.04 -28.64 16.57
CA LYS A 54 12.98 -29.67 17.62
C LYS A 54 11.78 -30.60 17.42
N GLU A 55 10.61 -30.06 17.14
CA GLU A 55 9.37 -30.78 16.85
C GLU A 55 9.52 -31.59 15.56
N LYS A 56 10.08 -30.99 14.51
CA LYS A 56 10.39 -31.67 13.24
C LYS A 56 11.34 -32.86 13.43
N LEU A 57 12.39 -32.71 14.23
CA LEU A 57 13.32 -33.81 14.56
C LEU A 57 12.63 -34.90 15.38
N ASN A 58 11.73 -34.54 16.28
CA ASN A 58 10.96 -35.49 17.09
C ASN A 58 9.98 -36.29 16.22
N VAL A 59 9.26 -35.61 15.32
CA VAL A 59 8.39 -36.25 14.33
C VAL A 59 9.18 -37.17 13.42
N HIS A 60 10.35 -36.76 12.92
CA HIS A 60 11.19 -37.63 12.10
C HIS A 60 11.58 -38.93 12.83
N LYS A 61 11.98 -38.83 14.11
CA LYS A 61 12.27 -40.01 14.95
C LYS A 61 11.03 -40.88 15.16
N ASN A 62 9.88 -40.28 15.38
CA ASN A 62 8.63 -41.00 15.62
C ASN A 62 8.10 -41.68 14.35
N ILE A 63 8.18 -41.04 13.18
CA ILE A 63 7.88 -41.65 11.89
C ILE A 63 8.76 -42.89 11.67
N LYS A 64 10.07 -42.80 11.96
CA LYS A 64 10.98 -43.94 11.82
C LYS A 64 10.59 -45.10 12.75
N LYS A 65 10.14 -44.81 13.98
CA LYS A 65 9.63 -45.82 14.92
C LYS A 65 8.33 -46.44 14.43
N GLU A 66 7.38 -45.63 13.96
CA GLU A 66 6.10 -46.13 13.44
C GLU A 66 6.27 -46.95 12.16
N LEU A 67 7.20 -46.57 11.27
CA LEU A 67 7.57 -47.38 10.10
C LEU A 67 8.14 -48.74 10.49
N MET A 68 8.96 -48.82 11.54
CA MET A 68 9.48 -50.10 12.04
C MET A 68 8.37 -50.98 12.63
N LYS A 69 7.46 -50.38 13.42
CA LYS A 69 6.30 -51.10 13.97
C LYS A 69 5.36 -51.60 12.88
N GLU A 70 5.12 -50.82 11.84
CA GLU A 70 4.27 -51.26 10.73
C GLU A 70 4.94 -52.37 9.92
N LYS A 71 6.27 -52.30 9.72
CA LYS A 71 7.02 -53.40 9.10
C LYS A 71 6.88 -54.70 9.90
N GLU A 72 6.96 -54.64 11.22
CA GLU A 72 6.73 -55.81 12.11
C GLU A 72 5.29 -56.34 12.02
N ARG A 73 4.28 -55.46 11.96
CA ARG A 73 2.87 -55.86 11.81
C ARG A 73 2.56 -56.51 10.46
N LEU A 74 3.21 -56.04 9.39
CA LEU A 74 3.12 -56.67 8.08
C LEU A 74 3.72 -58.08 8.06
N PHE A 75 4.76 -58.33 8.87
CA PHE A 75 5.31 -59.68 9.05
C PHE A 75 4.41 -60.61 9.87
N THR A 76 3.60 -60.10 10.79
CA THR A 76 2.64 -60.89 11.59
C THR A 76 1.28 -61.08 10.90
N GLY A 77 1.12 -60.58 9.67
CA GLY A 77 -0.08 -60.81 8.84
C GLY A 77 -1.19 -59.77 8.97
N ASP A 78 -0.99 -58.72 9.75
CA ASP A 78 -1.96 -57.62 9.87
C ASP A 78 -1.79 -56.64 8.70
N LYS A 79 -2.85 -56.45 7.92
CA LYS A 79 -2.86 -55.60 6.70
C LYS A 79 -3.46 -54.21 6.94
N SER A 80 -3.79 -53.86 8.18
CA SER A 80 -4.46 -52.60 8.51
C SER A 80 -3.53 -51.38 8.42
N LYS A 81 -3.54 -50.70 7.26
CA LYS A 81 -2.83 -49.41 7.03
C LYS A 81 -3.43 -48.23 7.80
N LYS A 82 -4.57 -48.41 8.46
CA LYS A 82 -5.31 -47.32 9.13
C LYS A 82 -4.52 -46.74 10.30
N TYR A 83 -3.89 -47.60 11.10
CA TYR A 83 -3.12 -47.18 12.28
C TYR A 83 -1.90 -46.33 11.94
N PHE A 84 -1.18 -46.66 10.87
CA PHE A 84 -0.04 -45.86 10.43
C PHE A 84 -0.46 -44.53 9.83
N LYS A 85 -1.54 -44.52 9.05
CA LYS A 85 -2.10 -43.28 8.51
C LYS A 85 -2.52 -42.33 9.63
N ASP A 86 -3.25 -42.81 10.63
CA ASP A 86 -3.70 -41.99 11.76
C ASP A 86 -2.51 -41.49 12.60
N ALA A 87 -1.48 -42.33 12.80
CA ALA A 87 -0.24 -41.91 13.47
C ALA A 87 0.53 -40.83 12.68
N LEU A 88 0.59 -40.94 11.35
CA LEU A 88 1.19 -39.91 10.50
C LEU A 88 0.41 -38.59 10.56
N VAL A 89 -0.92 -38.65 10.50
CA VAL A 89 -1.78 -37.46 10.59
C VAL A 89 -1.52 -36.74 11.92
N ASN A 90 -1.52 -37.45 13.04
CA ASN A 90 -1.25 -36.85 14.36
C ASN A 90 0.15 -36.22 14.44
N LEU A 91 1.17 -36.86 13.86
CA LEU A 91 2.54 -36.31 13.84
C LEU A 91 2.66 -35.06 12.97
N PHE A 92 1.92 -34.99 11.86
CA PHE A 92 1.86 -33.77 11.05
C PHE A 92 1.03 -32.67 11.73
N GLU A 93 -0.02 -33.02 12.46
CA GLU A 93 -0.78 -32.07 13.30
C GLU A 93 0.09 -31.46 14.42
N GLU A 94 1.04 -32.20 14.99
CA GLU A 94 2.01 -31.64 15.97
C GLU A 94 2.90 -30.55 15.35
N ILE A 95 3.38 -30.76 14.12
CA ILE A 95 4.17 -29.76 13.39
C ILE A 95 3.31 -28.55 13.04
N ASP A 96 2.11 -28.78 12.53
CA ASP A 96 1.16 -27.73 12.17
C ASP A 96 0.77 -26.90 13.40
N THR A 97 0.56 -27.55 14.55
CA THR A 97 0.28 -26.87 15.82
C THR A 97 1.46 -26.03 16.29
N CYS A 98 2.70 -26.51 16.16
CA CYS A 98 3.89 -25.71 16.45
C CYS A 98 3.96 -24.45 15.58
N HIS A 99 3.64 -24.57 14.29
CA HIS A 99 3.60 -23.42 13.39
C HIS A 99 2.47 -22.45 13.75
N ARG A 100 1.24 -22.94 14.01
CA ARG A 100 0.09 -22.11 14.36
C ARG A 100 0.22 -21.39 15.71
N VAL A 101 0.80 -22.04 16.71
CA VAL A 101 1.00 -21.44 18.06
C VAL A 101 2.10 -20.37 18.02
N ASN A 102 3.10 -20.55 17.15
CA ASN A 102 4.24 -19.64 17.02
C ASN A 102 4.12 -18.66 15.83
N GLU A 103 3.00 -18.70 15.10
CA GLU A 103 2.66 -17.71 14.10
C GLU A 103 2.25 -16.42 14.81
N ASP A 104 2.84 -15.30 14.38
CA ASP A 104 2.52 -13.96 14.89
C ASP A 104 1.09 -13.51 14.52
N VAL A 105 0.33 -14.32 13.78
CA VAL A 105 -1.08 -14.08 13.45
C VAL A 105 -1.94 -14.45 14.66
N LYS A 106 -1.84 -13.64 15.72
CA LYS A 106 -2.83 -13.66 16.79
C LYS A 106 -4.19 -13.33 16.19
N ILE A 107 -5.11 -14.29 16.21
CA ILE A 107 -6.53 -14.03 16.01
C ILE A 107 -6.97 -13.18 17.20
N ASN A 108 -6.84 -11.87 17.07
CA ASN A 108 -7.31 -10.94 18.07
C ASN A 108 -8.83 -10.87 17.99
N ASP A 109 -9.51 -10.82 19.14
CA ASP A 109 -10.94 -10.54 19.18
C ASP A 109 -11.23 -9.24 18.44
N VAL A 110 -12.20 -9.31 17.52
CA VAL A 110 -12.61 -8.19 16.69
C VAL A 110 -13.30 -7.16 17.56
N ASP A 111 -12.62 -6.02 17.76
CA ASP A 111 -13.19 -4.89 18.48
C ASP A 111 -13.83 -3.89 17.52
N SER A 112 -14.89 -3.22 17.97
CA SER A 112 -15.57 -2.11 17.30
C SER A 112 -14.60 -1.07 16.70
N TYR A 113 -13.55 -0.70 17.43
CA TYR A 113 -12.51 0.24 16.96
C TYR A 113 -11.75 -0.30 15.75
N GLN A 114 -11.41 -1.59 15.78
CA GLN A 114 -10.74 -2.26 14.67
C GLN A 114 -11.65 -2.36 13.47
N VAL A 115 -12.96 -2.59 13.67
CA VAL A 115 -13.95 -2.60 12.59
C VAL A 115 -14.06 -1.22 11.93
N VAL A 116 -14.17 -0.14 12.69
CA VAL A 116 -14.23 1.23 12.12
C VAL A 116 -12.99 1.55 11.31
N SER A 117 -11.80 1.28 11.88
CA SER A 117 -10.53 1.48 11.16
C SER A 117 -10.45 0.63 9.89
N TYR A 118 -10.90 -0.62 9.98
CA TYR A 118 -10.92 -1.56 8.89
C TYR A 118 -11.84 -1.05 7.75
N LEU A 119 -13.09 -0.68 8.06
CA LEU A 119 -14.06 -0.13 7.09
C LEU A 119 -13.56 1.18 6.44
N LEU A 120 -12.91 2.05 7.21
CA LEU A 120 -12.28 3.25 6.67
C LEU A 120 -11.13 2.89 5.71
N SER A 121 -10.31 1.89 6.05
CA SER A 121 -9.21 1.43 5.20
C SER A 121 -9.70 0.84 3.88
N ILE A 122 -10.87 0.17 3.88
CA ILE A 122 -11.53 -0.32 2.66
C ILE A 122 -11.97 0.86 1.81
N SER A 123 -12.71 1.80 2.42
CA SER A 123 -13.31 2.95 1.73
C SER A 123 -12.24 3.83 1.08
N SER A 124 -11.10 3.98 1.77
CA SER A 124 -9.93 4.75 1.31
C SER A 124 -8.96 3.98 0.41
N THR A 125 -9.24 2.69 0.15
CA THR A 125 -8.42 1.76 -0.63
C THR A 125 -7.00 1.54 -0.11
N ILE A 126 -6.78 1.68 1.21
CA ILE A 126 -5.50 1.37 1.86
C ILE A 126 -5.35 -0.16 1.99
N GLY A 127 -6.38 -0.85 2.47
CA GLY A 127 -6.36 -2.31 2.63
C GLY A 127 -5.57 -2.79 3.86
N ASN A 128 -5.84 -2.24 5.05
CA ASN A 128 -5.19 -2.72 6.27
C ASN A 128 -5.61 -4.17 6.60
N LYS A 129 -4.61 -5.02 6.87
CA LYS A 129 -4.81 -6.42 7.30
C LYS A 129 -5.18 -6.59 8.77
N SER A 130 -5.86 -5.60 9.38
CA SER A 130 -6.23 -5.66 10.79
C SER A 130 -7.30 -6.71 11.08
N ILE A 131 -8.13 -7.05 10.09
CA ILE A 131 -9.20 -8.05 10.20
C ILE A 131 -9.14 -8.96 8.96
N ASN A 132 -9.10 -10.27 9.20
CA ASN A 132 -9.21 -11.29 8.14
C ASN A 132 -10.66 -11.77 8.03
N HIS A 133 -11.21 -11.84 6.81
CA HIS A 133 -12.52 -12.44 6.58
C HIS A 133 -12.40 -13.96 6.57
N VAL A 134 -12.82 -14.59 7.67
CA VAL A 134 -12.83 -16.06 7.76
C VAL A 134 -14.14 -16.64 7.21
N THR A 135 -15.22 -15.85 7.17
CA THR A 135 -16.56 -16.32 6.76
C THR A 135 -16.95 -15.83 5.37
N ASN A 136 -17.69 -16.66 4.63
CA ASN A 136 -18.24 -16.30 3.31
C ASN A 136 -19.12 -15.03 3.38
N TYR A 137 -19.90 -14.88 4.44
CA TYR A 137 -20.72 -13.68 4.66
C TYR A 137 -19.86 -12.42 4.83
N GLY A 138 -18.73 -12.51 5.55
CA GLY A 138 -17.78 -11.42 5.68
C GLY A 138 -17.16 -11.03 4.33
N CYS A 139 -16.81 -12.01 3.50
CA CYS A 139 -16.32 -11.77 2.14
C CYS A 139 -17.36 -11.09 1.24
N ILE A 140 -18.63 -11.56 1.28
CA ILE A 140 -19.72 -10.95 0.49
C ILE A 140 -19.97 -9.51 0.95
N PHE A 141 -20.04 -9.28 2.27
CA PHE A 141 -20.19 -7.94 2.83
C PHE A 141 -19.05 -7.02 2.39
N PHE A 142 -17.80 -7.48 2.45
CA PHE A 142 -16.65 -6.71 1.98
C PHE A 142 -16.79 -6.29 0.51
N ILE A 143 -17.21 -7.20 -0.37
CA ILE A 143 -17.41 -6.89 -1.79
C ILE A 143 -18.49 -5.83 -1.97
N VAL A 144 -19.67 -6.02 -1.36
CA VAL A 144 -20.80 -5.08 -1.52
C VAL A 144 -20.47 -3.72 -0.90
N PHE A 145 -19.88 -3.72 0.30
CA PHE A 145 -19.49 -2.50 0.98
C PHE A 145 -18.45 -1.72 0.18
N SER A 146 -17.40 -2.37 -0.32
CA SER A 146 -16.33 -1.70 -1.10
C SER A 146 -16.85 -1.12 -2.42
N LEU A 147 -17.74 -1.82 -3.13
CA LEU A 147 -18.37 -1.33 -4.35
C LEU A 147 -19.13 -0.01 -4.16
N ILE A 148 -19.71 0.19 -2.97
CA ILE A 148 -20.50 1.39 -2.65
C ILE A 148 -19.62 2.46 -2.00
N SER A 149 -18.81 2.09 -1.01
CA SER A 149 -18.07 3.04 -0.17
C SER A 149 -16.90 3.69 -0.91
N ILE A 150 -16.21 2.96 -1.80
CA ILE A 150 -15.07 3.52 -2.55
C ILE A 150 -15.52 4.67 -3.48
N PRO A 151 -16.54 4.52 -4.34
CA PRO A 151 -17.02 5.65 -5.17
C PRO A 151 -17.48 6.85 -4.34
N ILE A 152 -18.21 6.62 -3.24
CA ILE A 152 -18.65 7.70 -2.34
C ILE A 152 -17.45 8.43 -1.74
N PHE A 153 -16.47 7.67 -1.24
CA PHE A 153 -15.26 8.22 -0.65
C PHE A 153 -14.44 9.03 -1.67
N VAL A 154 -14.30 8.52 -2.89
CA VAL A 154 -13.64 9.24 -4.00
C VAL A 154 -14.40 10.52 -4.34
N SER A 155 -15.73 10.49 -4.44
CA SER A 155 -16.55 11.68 -4.69
C SER A 155 -16.39 12.74 -3.61
N MET A 156 -16.37 12.33 -2.34
CA MET A 156 -16.11 13.25 -1.23
C MET A 156 -14.72 13.89 -1.34
N ILE A 157 -13.68 13.13 -1.67
CA ILE A 157 -12.34 13.68 -1.88
C ILE A 157 -12.33 14.69 -3.03
N VAL A 158 -13.01 14.39 -4.14
CA VAL A 158 -13.17 15.31 -5.29
C VAL A 158 -13.78 16.64 -4.84
N GLU A 159 -14.89 16.61 -4.12
CA GLU A 159 -15.57 17.83 -3.66
C GLU A 159 -14.70 18.66 -2.73
N ILE A 160 -14.01 18.01 -1.77
CA ILE A 160 -13.06 18.70 -0.88
C ILE A 160 -11.93 19.34 -1.70
N TYR A 161 -11.40 18.61 -2.68
CA TYR A 161 -10.34 19.09 -3.57
C TYR A 161 -10.79 20.32 -4.39
N GLU A 162 -11.97 20.27 -5.01
CA GLU A 162 -12.51 21.39 -5.78
C GLU A 162 -12.74 22.62 -4.90
N ASN A 163 -13.27 22.42 -3.69
CA ASN A 163 -13.45 23.50 -2.71
C ASN A 163 -12.11 24.14 -2.32
N LEU A 164 -11.08 23.35 -2.04
CA LEU A 164 -9.74 23.86 -1.75
C LEU A 164 -9.16 24.66 -2.93
N ILE A 165 -9.33 24.18 -4.16
CA ILE A 165 -8.88 24.90 -5.35
C ILE A 165 -9.63 26.21 -5.54
N ASN A 166 -10.95 26.20 -5.36
CA ASN A 166 -11.77 27.39 -5.51
C ASN A 166 -11.40 28.43 -4.46
N TYR A 167 -11.12 28.00 -3.24
CA TYR A 167 -10.59 28.87 -2.19
C TYR A 167 -9.22 29.47 -2.56
N GLN A 168 -8.28 28.66 -3.07
CA GLN A 168 -6.98 29.14 -3.54
C GLN A 168 -7.10 30.13 -4.71
N LYS A 169 -7.98 29.85 -5.68
CA LYS A 169 -8.25 30.74 -6.83
C LYS A 169 -8.79 32.10 -6.36
N LYS A 170 -9.68 32.12 -5.35
CA LYS A 170 -10.19 33.37 -4.75
C LYS A 170 -9.09 34.19 -4.10
N ILE A 171 -8.13 33.54 -3.42
CA ILE A 171 -7.00 34.24 -2.77
C ILE A 171 -6.01 34.78 -3.81
N GLN A 172 -5.78 34.08 -4.93
CA GLN A 172 -4.77 34.45 -5.93
C GLN A 172 -5.39 34.99 -7.24
N LEU A 173 -6.05 36.14 -7.16
CA LEU A 173 -6.77 36.74 -8.29
C LEU A 173 -5.90 37.16 -9.51
N ASN A 174 -4.56 37.11 -9.48
CA ASN A 174 -3.76 37.74 -10.56
C ASN A 174 -2.50 37.00 -11.08
N LYS A 175 -2.19 35.75 -10.68
CA LYS A 175 -0.94 35.09 -11.14
C LYS A 175 -1.06 33.58 -11.43
N ARG A 176 -1.57 33.24 -12.62
CA ARG A 176 -1.72 31.83 -13.07
C ARG A 176 -0.45 30.97 -13.03
N LYS A 177 0.76 31.54 -13.22
CA LYS A 177 2.03 30.78 -13.23
C LYS A 177 2.56 30.44 -11.83
N GLU A 178 2.08 31.10 -10.78
CA GLU A 178 2.49 30.82 -9.39
C GLU A 178 1.62 29.72 -8.75
N ILE A 179 0.45 29.42 -9.32
CA ILE A 179 -0.53 28.47 -8.76
C ILE A 179 0.04 27.06 -8.64
N ILE A 180 0.74 26.52 -9.65
CA ILE A 180 1.27 25.13 -9.60
C ILE A 180 2.37 25.00 -8.54
N LYS A 181 3.30 25.96 -8.49
CA LYS A 181 4.37 25.99 -7.48
C LYS A 181 3.79 26.11 -6.08
N TYR A 182 2.77 26.95 -5.92
CA TYR A 182 2.07 27.13 -4.66
C TYR A 182 1.33 25.87 -4.23
N ARG A 183 0.57 25.22 -5.13
CA ARG A 183 -0.11 23.94 -4.86
C ARG A 183 0.85 22.86 -4.38
N PHE A 184 1.98 22.70 -5.07
CA PHE A 184 3.02 21.76 -4.67
C PHE A 184 3.59 22.08 -3.28
N SER A 185 3.94 23.35 -3.05
CA SER A 185 4.49 23.82 -1.77
C SER A 185 3.50 23.65 -0.62
N VAL A 186 2.22 23.98 -0.82
CA VAL A 186 1.17 23.82 0.19
C VAL A 186 0.93 22.34 0.50
N SER A 187 0.84 21.48 -0.52
CA SER A 187 0.65 20.04 -0.34
C SER A 187 1.78 19.43 0.50
N ILE A 188 3.03 19.77 0.17
CA ILE A 188 4.20 19.28 0.91
C ILE A 188 4.22 19.81 2.34
N THR A 189 3.99 21.11 2.52
CA THR A 189 3.99 21.73 3.85
C THR A 189 2.96 21.07 4.76
N ILE A 190 1.76 20.80 4.25
CA ILE A 190 0.70 20.15 5.02
C ILE A 190 1.02 18.68 5.27
N LEU A 191 1.56 17.95 4.31
CA LEU A 191 1.98 16.55 4.52
C LEU A 191 3.08 16.44 5.58
N ILE A 192 4.05 17.36 5.57
CA ILE A 192 5.09 17.45 6.61
C ILE A 192 4.44 17.74 7.97
N LEU A 193 3.54 18.73 8.03
CA LEU A 193 2.84 19.08 9.26
C LEU A 193 2.06 17.89 9.83
N LEU A 194 1.30 17.17 9.00
CA LEU A 194 0.52 16.00 9.42
C LEU A 194 1.42 14.85 9.89
N THR A 195 2.54 14.62 9.21
CA THR A 195 3.54 13.62 9.63
C THR A 195 4.15 14.00 10.98
N LEU A 196 4.47 15.27 11.20
CA LEU A 196 4.95 15.77 12.49
C LEU A 196 3.87 15.62 13.58
N THR A 197 2.60 15.89 13.26
CA THR A 197 1.48 15.68 14.21
C THR A 197 1.37 14.22 14.63
N LEU A 198 1.44 13.27 13.69
CA LEU A 198 1.42 11.83 14.02
C LEU A 198 2.66 11.41 14.82
N LEU A 199 3.82 11.94 14.49
CA LEU A 199 5.06 11.68 15.22
C LEU A 199 4.97 12.21 16.67
N LEU A 200 4.40 13.40 16.87
CA LEU A 200 4.13 13.94 18.21
C LEU A 200 3.10 13.09 18.97
N ILE A 201 2.02 12.65 18.32
CA ILE A 201 1.02 11.77 18.95
C ILE A 201 1.66 10.46 19.42
N LYS A 202 2.46 9.82 18.57
CA LYS A 202 3.15 8.56 18.91
C LYS A 202 4.25 8.76 19.94
N TYR A 203 4.98 9.88 19.89
CA TYR A 203 5.94 10.23 20.93
C TYR A 203 5.26 10.37 22.30
N LEU A 204 4.12 11.07 22.37
CA LEU A 204 3.35 11.18 23.62
C LEU A 204 2.86 9.82 24.14
N GLU A 205 2.44 8.92 23.24
CA GLU A 205 2.07 7.55 23.62
C GLU A 205 3.26 6.76 24.16
N THR A 206 4.44 6.89 23.58
CA THR A 206 5.66 6.22 24.08
C THR A 206 5.97 6.62 25.52
N THR A 207 5.77 7.90 25.86
CA THR A 207 6.03 8.43 27.21
C THR A 207 5.01 7.98 28.24
N ILE A 208 3.77 7.71 27.82
CA ILE A 208 2.68 7.32 28.73
C ILE A 208 2.68 5.80 28.94
N GLU A 209 2.94 5.01 27.90
CA GLU A 209 2.76 3.55 27.93
C GLU A 209 4.07 2.75 28.03
N ASN A 210 5.23 3.41 28.18
CA ASN A 210 6.56 2.79 28.18
C ASN A 210 6.85 1.91 26.95
N LYS A 211 6.15 2.13 25.84
CA LYS A 211 6.40 1.44 24.56
C LYS A 211 7.54 2.13 23.83
N LYS A 212 8.51 1.35 23.34
CA LYS A 212 9.59 1.86 22.49
C LYS A 212 9.12 1.89 21.04
N PHE A 213 9.02 3.09 20.47
CA PHE A 213 8.78 3.27 19.03
C PHE A 213 10.01 3.91 18.37
N SER A 214 10.38 3.42 17.18
CA SER A 214 11.37 4.09 16.35
C SER A 214 10.68 5.19 15.53
N PRO A 215 11.23 6.42 15.49
CA PRO A 215 10.70 7.49 14.63
C PRO A 215 10.62 7.08 13.15
N ILE A 216 11.55 6.22 12.70
CA ILE A 216 11.59 5.70 11.33
C ILE A 216 10.36 4.85 11.04
N ASP A 217 9.92 4.04 12.00
CA ASP A 217 8.73 3.19 11.84
C ASP A 217 7.46 4.03 11.74
N VAL A 218 7.37 5.13 12.48
CA VAL A 218 6.24 6.07 12.39
C VAL A 218 6.20 6.77 11.04
N ILE A 219 7.34 7.23 10.52
CA ILE A 219 7.43 7.86 9.20
C ILE A 219 7.07 6.84 8.10
N LYS A 220 7.66 5.65 8.15
CA LYS A 220 7.38 4.55 7.22
C LYS A 220 5.89 4.24 7.21
N ASN A 221 5.28 4.05 8.38
CA ASN A 221 3.86 3.74 8.49
C ASN A 221 2.96 4.88 7.99
N THR A 222 3.29 6.13 8.35
CA THR A 222 2.55 7.30 7.89
C THR A 222 2.57 7.37 6.36
N TYR A 223 3.74 7.15 5.76
CA TYR A 223 3.88 7.09 4.31
C TYR A 223 3.06 5.94 3.71
N GLU A 224 3.13 4.72 4.25
CA GLU A 224 2.38 3.56 3.76
C GLU A 224 0.86 3.79 3.79
N ILE A 225 0.35 4.45 4.83
CA ILE A 225 -1.07 4.79 4.95
C ILE A 225 -1.46 5.88 3.95
N PHE A 226 -0.72 6.99 3.90
CA PHE A 226 -1.06 8.11 2.99
C PHE A 226 -0.95 7.70 1.52
N SER A 227 0.05 6.88 1.18
CA SER A 227 0.25 6.34 -0.17
C SER A 227 -0.67 5.18 -0.54
N LYS A 228 -1.53 4.73 0.39
CA LYS A 228 -2.48 3.62 0.19
C LYS A 228 -1.81 2.29 -0.18
N ILE A 229 -0.61 2.06 0.31
CA ILE A 229 0.10 0.78 0.13
C ILE A 229 -0.44 -0.27 1.10
N GLY A 230 -0.65 0.12 2.36
CA GLY A 230 -1.41 -0.66 3.34
C GLY A 230 -0.86 -2.06 3.66
N TYR A 231 0.42 -2.19 3.98
CA TYR A 231 0.98 -3.48 4.38
C TYR A 231 0.41 -4.03 5.71
N GLY A 232 -0.31 -3.21 6.48
CA GLY A 232 -1.03 -3.64 7.68
C GLY A 232 -0.16 -3.79 8.93
N TYR A 233 1.03 -3.16 8.95
CA TYR A 233 1.97 -3.27 10.07
C TYR A 233 1.50 -2.58 11.36
N ILE A 234 0.48 -1.71 11.30
CA ILE A 234 -0.10 -1.06 12.47
C ILE A 234 -1.59 -1.39 12.58
N ILE A 235 -1.92 -2.14 13.63
CA ILE A 235 -3.29 -2.34 14.09
C ILE A 235 -3.59 -1.21 15.06
N PRO A 236 -4.71 -0.50 14.90
CA PRO A 236 -5.10 0.56 15.82
C PRO A 236 -5.25 0.03 17.23
N GLU A 237 -4.69 0.77 18.18
CA GLU A 237 -4.87 0.45 19.59
C GLU A 237 -6.31 0.74 20.03
N ARG A 238 -6.82 -0.06 20.98
CA ARG A 238 -8.21 0.00 21.47
C ARG A 238 -8.44 1.25 22.32
N ASN A 239 -8.44 2.43 21.70
CA ASN A 239 -8.59 3.71 22.39
C ASN A 239 -9.48 4.68 21.61
N LEU A 240 -10.37 5.40 22.31
CA LEU A 240 -11.19 6.48 21.75
C LEU A 240 -10.33 7.56 21.07
N LYS A 241 -9.12 7.80 21.58
CA LYS A 241 -8.14 8.72 20.98
C LYS A 241 -7.84 8.36 19.52
N PHE A 242 -7.78 7.07 19.20
CA PHE A 242 -7.53 6.60 17.84
C PHE A 242 -8.65 7.06 16.89
N ILE A 243 -9.92 6.89 17.29
CA ILE A 243 -11.07 7.28 16.45
C ILE A 243 -11.18 8.79 16.30
N PHE A 244 -11.00 9.56 17.37
CA PHE A 244 -11.28 11.00 17.33
C PHE A 244 -10.09 11.87 16.94
N ILE A 245 -8.86 11.35 17.01
CA ILE A 245 -7.65 12.12 16.70
C ILE A 245 -6.90 11.50 15.53
N GLU A 246 -6.51 10.23 15.63
CA GLU A 246 -5.68 9.61 14.60
C GLU A 246 -6.42 9.44 13.28
N VAL A 247 -7.65 8.92 13.30
CA VAL A 247 -8.46 8.70 12.09
C VAL A 247 -8.68 10.00 11.29
N PRO A 248 -9.11 11.13 11.88
CA PRO A 248 -9.23 12.40 11.15
C PRO A 248 -7.90 12.89 10.56
N VAL A 249 -6.79 12.75 11.31
CA VAL A 249 -5.45 13.14 10.83
C VAL A 249 -5.02 12.26 9.65
N LEU A 250 -5.26 10.95 9.74
CA LEU A 250 -5.00 10.01 8.64
C LEU A 250 -5.84 10.33 7.41
N PHE A 251 -7.12 10.62 7.62
CA PHE A 251 -8.05 11.01 6.55
C PHE A 251 -7.61 12.30 5.83
N LEU A 252 -7.24 13.35 6.58
CA LEU A 252 -6.67 14.57 6.00
C LEU A 252 -5.36 14.26 5.25
N GLY A 253 -4.50 13.43 5.82
CA GLY A 253 -3.26 12.98 5.18
C GLY A 253 -3.49 12.35 3.81
N ILE A 254 -4.50 11.48 3.68
CA ILE A 254 -4.87 10.84 2.40
C ILE A 254 -5.34 11.89 1.39
N ILE A 255 -6.12 12.89 1.81
CA ILE A 255 -6.60 13.97 0.93
C ILE A 255 -5.41 14.79 0.40
N PHE A 256 -4.52 15.24 1.29
CA PHE A 256 -3.36 16.05 0.90
C PHE A 256 -2.32 15.24 0.12
N TYR A 257 -2.21 13.95 0.38
CA TYR A 257 -1.38 13.07 -0.43
C TYR A 257 -1.94 12.90 -1.85
N SER A 258 -3.25 12.77 -1.98
CA SER A 258 -3.92 12.73 -3.28
C SER A 258 -3.70 14.04 -4.07
N LEU A 259 -3.77 15.20 -3.40
CA LEU A 259 -3.45 16.53 -3.96
C LEU A 259 -1.99 16.59 -4.44
N TYR A 260 -1.05 16.07 -3.64
CA TYR A 260 0.36 15.98 -3.99
C TYR A 260 0.59 15.11 -5.23
N VAL A 261 -0.01 13.92 -5.29
CA VAL A 261 0.13 13.00 -6.43
C VAL A 261 -0.42 13.64 -7.71
N ASP A 262 -1.61 14.22 -7.68
CA ASP A 262 -2.19 14.89 -8.85
C ASP A 262 -1.29 16.04 -9.33
N THR A 263 -0.76 16.85 -8.41
CA THR A 263 0.18 17.93 -8.74
C THR A 263 1.47 17.38 -9.37
N MET A 264 2.01 16.27 -8.84
CA MET A 264 3.19 15.61 -9.39
C MET A 264 2.94 15.02 -10.77
N VAL A 265 1.77 14.42 -11.00
CA VAL A 265 1.36 13.91 -12.32
C VAL A 265 1.31 15.06 -13.33
N GLN A 266 0.71 16.20 -12.97
CA GLN A 266 0.67 17.39 -13.83
C GLN A 266 2.07 17.92 -14.14
N LEU A 267 2.94 17.98 -13.13
CA LEU A 267 4.32 18.43 -13.28
C LEU A 267 5.10 17.51 -14.24
N ILE A 268 5.02 16.19 -14.06
CA ILE A 268 5.72 15.20 -14.89
C ILE A 268 5.16 15.19 -16.31
N ARG A 269 3.84 15.30 -16.48
CA ARG A 269 3.17 15.21 -17.78
C ARG A 269 3.33 16.48 -18.62
N HIS A 270 3.32 17.66 -18.00
CA HIS A 270 3.24 18.94 -18.72
C HIS A 270 4.44 19.85 -18.51
N ASP A 271 4.86 20.09 -17.27
CA ASP A 271 5.87 21.11 -16.97
C ASP A 271 7.30 20.63 -17.20
N PHE A 272 7.60 19.39 -16.81
CA PHE A 272 8.91 18.80 -17.01
C PHE A 272 9.33 18.75 -18.49
N PRO A 273 8.49 18.28 -19.44
CA PRO A 273 8.82 18.32 -20.87
C PRO A 273 9.04 19.75 -21.40
N LYS A 274 8.25 20.73 -20.94
CA LYS A 274 8.40 22.14 -21.33
C LYS A 274 9.72 22.74 -20.82
N CYS A 275 10.09 22.45 -19.59
CA CYS A 275 11.38 22.88 -19.01
C CYS A 275 12.55 22.26 -19.75
N LEU A 276 12.48 20.95 -20.04
CA LEU A 276 13.50 20.22 -20.78
C LEU A 276 13.71 20.80 -22.18
N TYR A 277 12.63 21.17 -22.88
CA TYR A 277 12.68 21.82 -24.19
C TYR A 277 13.45 23.13 -24.20
N LYS A 278 13.10 24.02 -23.25
CA LYS A 278 13.68 25.36 -23.16
C LYS A 278 15.17 25.27 -22.93
N ARG A 279 15.62 24.27 -22.16
CA ARG A 279 17.02 24.08 -21.80
C ARG A 279 17.85 23.39 -22.90
N ILE A 280 17.28 22.40 -23.60
CA ILE A 280 17.99 21.65 -24.66
C ILE A 280 18.02 22.41 -26.00
N GLY A 281 17.17 23.43 -26.15
CA GLY A 281 17.11 24.27 -27.35
C GLY A 281 16.43 23.57 -28.53
N ARG A 282 15.97 24.36 -29.52
CA ARG A 282 15.16 23.93 -30.68
C ARG A 282 15.81 22.88 -31.60
N ARG A 283 17.02 22.38 -31.31
CA ARG A 283 17.87 21.62 -32.24
C ARG A 283 17.58 20.12 -32.31
N ARG A 284 16.77 19.51 -31.44
CA ARG A 284 16.43 18.07 -31.52
C ARG A 284 14.95 17.82 -31.80
N ASN A 285 14.65 17.30 -32.99
CA ASN A 285 13.30 16.96 -33.45
C ASN A 285 12.56 15.97 -32.53
N VAL A 286 13.28 15.07 -31.86
CA VAL A 286 12.71 14.05 -30.96
C VAL A 286 12.00 14.68 -29.76
N ILE A 287 12.58 15.73 -29.17
CA ILE A 287 11.98 16.42 -28.01
C ILE A 287 10.73 17.20 -28.43
N LYS A 288 10.69 17.70 -29.67
CA LYS A 288 9.51 18.38 -30.22
C LYS A 288 8.27 17.47 -30.20
N TYR A 289 8.44 16.16 -30.40
CA TYR A 289 7.34 15.20 -30.26
C TYR A 289 6.84 15.10 -28.81
N LEU A 290 7.71 15.09 -27.80
CA LEU A 290 7.28 15.09 -26.39
C LEU A 290 6.44 16.31 -25.99
N ILE A 291 6.57 17.44 -26.68
CA ILE A 291 5.95 18.73 -26.29
C ILE A 291 4.80 19.13 -27.20
N LYS A 292 4.69 18.57 -28.40
CA LYS A 292 3.62 18.89 -29.35
C LYS A 292 2.30 18.25 -28.89
N SER A 293 1.78 18.73 -27.77
CA SER A 293 0.35 18.81 -27.50
C SER A 293 -0.03 20.27 -27.74
N ASP A 294 -0.40 20.61 -28.98
CA ASP A 294 -0.81 21.98 -29.34
C ASP A 294 -2.14 22.40 -28.69
N VAL A 295 -2.74 21.56 -27.86
CA VAL A 295 -3.94 21.91 -27.11
C VAL A 295 -3.54 22.27 -25.69
N LYS A 296 -3.84 23.52 -25.30
CA LYS A 296 -4.02 23.91 -23.89
C LYS A 296 -5.22 23.15 -23.33
N GLU A 297 -5.11 21.84 -23.20
CA GLU A 297 -6.05 21.08 -22.41
C GLU A 297 -5.43 20.98 -21.03
N ASP A 298 -5.98 21.79 -20.11
CA ASP A 298 -5.93 21.50 -18.69
C ASP A 298 -6.60 20.13 -18.50
N PHE A 299 -5.84 19.07 -18.72
CA PHE A 299 -6.22 17.70 -18.38
C PHE A 299 -5.76 17.46 -16.95
N GLY A 300 -6.45 18.11 -16.01
CA GLY A 300 -6.63 17.46 -14.72
C GLY A 300 -7.31 16.11 -14.96
N ILE A 301 -7.04 15.13 -14.10
CA ILE A 301 -7.80 13.87 -14.06
C ILE A 301 -9.30 14.15 -13.84
N MET A 302 -9.64 15.39 -13.41
CA MET A 302 -10.98 15.93 -13.24
C MET A 302 -11.19 17.17 -14.13
N LYS A 303 -11.24 17.01 -15.45
CA LYS A 303 -11.80 18.07 -16.29
C LYS A 303 -13.32 18.02 -16.09
N ASP A 304 -13.90 19.08 -15.54
CA ASP A 304 -15.35 19.19 -15.35
C ASP A 304 -16.02 19.03 -16.72
N TYR A 305 -16.79 17.96 -16.89
CA TYR A 305 -17.54 17.70 -18.13
C TYR A 305 -18.54 18.84 -18.43
N ARG A 306 -18.81 19.71 -17.44
CA ARG A 306 -19.64 20.91 -17.56
C ARG A 306 -18.94 22.10 -18.23
N GLU A 307 -17.60 22.10 -18.32
CA GLU A 307 -16.84 23.16 -19.02
C GLU A 307 -16.74 22.91 -20.54
N MET A 308 -17.33 21.84 -21.07
CA MET A 308 -17.45 21.58 -22.52
C MET A 308 -18.73 22.21 -23.12
N LYS A 309 -18.91 23.51 -22.92
CA LYS A 309 -19.89 24.33 -23.64
C LYS A 309 -19.20 25.44 -24.41
#